data_AF-A0A4S8IU17-F1
#
_entry.id   AF-A0A4S8IU17-F1
#
_cell.length_a   1.000
_cell.length_b   1.000
_cell.length_c   1.000
_cell.angle_alpha   90.00
_cell.angle_beta   90.00
_cell.angle_gamma   90.00
#
_symmetry.space_group_name_H-M   'P 1'
#
loop_
_entity.id
_entity.type
_entity.pdbx_description
1 polymer ?
#
loop_
_entity_poly.entity_id
_entity_poly.type
_entity_poly.pdbx_seq_one_letter_code
_entity_poly.pdbx_strand_id
1 'polypeptide(L)' 'MYCTCVHDIFCTLTLDMWSSAYDCRTILLSIQRLLGEPNNESPLNSYAATLWSNQEDCKKMVHKQYMDNI' A
#
# COMPACT_ATOMS: atom_id res chain seq x y z
N MET A 1 -20.16 -10.16 -13.73
CA MET A 1 -20.09 -10.17 -12.25
C MET A 1 -18.67 -10.47 -11.77
N TYR A 2 -17.65 -9.81 -12.35
CA TYR A 2 -16.22 -10.07 -12.02
C TYR A 2 -15.41 -8.78 -11.77
N CYS A 3 -16.06 -7.60 -11.72
CA CYS A 3 -15.33 -6.33 -11.69
C CYS A 3 -15.36 -5.56 -10.36
N THR A 4 -16.02 -6.06 -9.30
CA THR A 4 -16.09 -5.33 -8.01
C THR A 4 -15.39 -6.03 -6.85
N CYS A 5 -15.07 -7.33 -6.93
CA CYS A 5 -14.46 -8.04 -5.80
C CYS A 5 -12.94 -7.90 -5.68
N VAL A 6 -12.24 -7.44 -6.73
CA VAL A 6 -10.76 -7.36 -6.72
C VAL A 6 -10.25 -5.95 -6.36
N HIS A 7 -11.12 -4.94 -6.41
CA HIS A 7 -10.71 -3.56 -6.19
C HIS A 7 -10.69 -3.15 -4.70
N ASP A 8 -11.41 -3.86 -3.83
CA ASP A 8 -11.58 -3.47 -2.43
C ASP A 8 -10.84 -4.39 -1.44
N ILE A 9 -9.71 -4.95 -1.87
CA ILE A 9 -8.81 -5.70 -0.98
C ILE A 9 -8.22 -4.77 0.11
N PHE A 10 -8.15 -3.46 -0.14
CA PHE A 10 -7.67 -2.48 0.84
C PHE A 10 -8.52 -2.44 2.12
N CYS A 11 -9.84 -2.36 2.01
CA CYS A 11 -10.74 -2.29 3.17
C CYS A 11 -10.70 -3.55 4.05
N THR A 12 -10.24 -4.69 3.52
CA THR A 12 -10.18 -5.95 4.30
C THR A 12 -9.00 -6.04 5.27
N LEU A 13 -7.94 -5.22 5.11
CA LEU A 13 -6.73 -5.31 5.95
C LEU A 13 -6.72 -4.29 7.10
N THR A 14 -7.64 -3.32 7.14
CA THR A 14 -7.76 -2.42 8.30
C THR A 14 -7.86 -3.28 9.57
N LEU A 15 -7.12 -2.94 10.63
CA LEU A 15 -7.04 -3.75 11.86
C LEU A 15 -8.42 -4.12 12.44
N ASP A 16 -9.42 -3.29 12.19
CA ASP A 16 -10.82 -3.47 12.59
C ASP A 16 -11.55 -4.59 11.81
N MET A 17 -11.07 -4.92 10.61
CA MET A 17 -11.68 -5.87 9.66
C MET A 17 -10.94 -7.21 9.59
N TRP A 18 -9.93 -7.43 10.45
CA TRP A 18 -9.11 -8.64 10.42
C TRP A 18 -9.94 -9.88 10.79
N SER A 19 -9.95 -10.87 9.92
CA SER A 19 -10.58 -12.17 10.16
C SER A 19 -9.55 -13.27 9.95
N SER A 20 -9.50 -14.25 10.86
CA SER A 20 -8.64 -15.44 10.74
C SER A 20 -8.94 -16.27 9.48
N ALA A 21 -10.00 -15.95 8.75
CA ALA A 21 -10.36 -16.57 7.47
C ALA A 21 -9.55 -16.05 6.27
N TYR A 22 -8.74 -14.99 6.41
CA TYR A 22 -7.93 -14.51 5.30
C TYR A 22 -6.71 -15.40 5.06
N ASP A 23 -6.59 -15.92 3.84
CA ASP A 23 -5.39 -16.61 3.38
C ASP A 23 -4.21 -15.63 3.31
N CYS A 24 -3.00 -16.08 3.70
CA CYS A 24 -1.75 -15.32 3.58
C CYS A 24 -1.57 -14.73 2.17
N ARG A 25 -2.05 -15.42 1.14
CA ARG A 25 -2.04 -14.92 -0.25
C ARG A 25 -2.81 -13.61 -0.40
N THR A 26 -3.97 -13.48 0.23
CA THR A 26 -4.82 -12.28 0.15
C THR A 26 -4.15 -11.10 0.85
N ILE A 27 -3.47 -11.35 1.97
CA ILE A 27 -2.69 -10.35 2.70
C ILE A 27 -1.50 -9.86 1.86
N LEU A 28 -0.74 -10.77 1.25
CA LEU A 28 0.40 -10.38 0.42
C LEU A 28 -0.05 -9.61 -0.83
N LEU A 29 -1.17 -10.00 -1.43
CA LEU A 29 -1.74 -9.29 -2.57
C LEU A 29 -2.23 -7.89 -2.17
N SER A 30 -2.78 -7.70 -0.97
CA SER A 30 -3.20 -6.37 -0.50
C SER A 30 -2.01 -5.43 -0.33
N ILE A 31 -0.92 -5.93 0.27
CA ILE A 31 0.31 -5.16 0.45
C ILE A 31 0.94 -4.81 -0.90
N GLN A 32 1.00 -5.76 -1.85
CA GLN A 32 1.53 -5.50 -3.18
C GLN A 32 0.73 -4.41 -3.92
N ARG A 33 -0.59 -4.38 -3.74
CA ARG A 33 -1.44 -3.32 -4.31
C ARG A 33 -1.17 -1.98 -3.64
N LEU A 34 -1.04 -1.94 -2.32
CA LEU A 34 -0.75 -0.72 -1.56
C LEU A 34 0.58 -0.06 -1.97
N LEU A 35 1.59 -0.86 -2.31
CA LEU A 35 2.87 -0.35 -2.80
C LEU A 35 2.77 0.27 -4.20
N GLY A 36 1.79 -0.15 -5.01
CA GLY A 36 1.53 0.42 -6.34
C GLY A 36 0.54 1.60 -6.31
N GLU A 37 -0.44 1.56 -5.41
CA GLU A 37 -1.53 2.52 -5.27
C GLU A 37 -1.73 2.83 -3.78
N PRO A 38 -0.91 3.71 -3.19
CA PRO A 38 -0.99 4.05 -1.78
C PRO A 38 -2.25 4.84 -1.47
N ASN A 39 -2.79 4.65 -0.26
CA ASN A 39 -3.92 5.45 0.22
C ASN A 39 -3.44 6.84 0.65
N ASN A 40 -3.68 7.85 -0.18
CA ASN A 40 -3.38 9.25 0.11
C ASN A 40 -4.47 9.98 0.91
N GLU A 41 -5.67 9.41 1.02
CA GLU A 41 -6.77 9.96 1.83
C GLU A 41 -6.56 9.68 3.33
N SER A 42 -5.86 8.59 3.65
CA SER A 42 -5.43 8.25 5.01
C SER A 42 -3.94 7.85 5.02
N PRO A 43 -3.04 8.82 4.87
CA PRO A 43 -1.62 8.52 4.69
C PRO A 43 -0.98 8.12 6.03
N LEU A 44 -0.36 6.93 6.06
CA LEU A 44 0.44 6.49 7.21
C LEU A 44 1.72 7.35 7.36
N ASN A 45 2.25 7.85 6.25
CA ASN A 45 3.38 8.77 6.21
C ASN A 45 3.00 9.99 5.37
N SER A 46 2.70 11.10 6.05
CA SER A 46 2.27 12.36 5.41
C SER A 46 3.32 12.95 4.46
N TYR A 47 4.62 12.75 4.76
CA TYR A 47 5.70 13.20 3.88
C TYR A 47 5.73 12.40 2.58
N ALA A 48 5.64 11.07 2.67
CA ALA A 48 5.59 10.20 1.52
C ALA A 48 4.34 10.44 0.66
N ALA A 49 3.17 10.69 1.28
CA ALA A 49 1.93 10.97 0.55
C ALA A 49 1.99 12.31 -0.22
N THR A 50 2.61 13.33 0.36
CA THR A 50 2.84 14.60 -0.36
C THR A 50 3.79 14.40 -1.54
N LEU A 51 4.86 13.63 -1.33
CA LEU A 51 5.86 13.31 -2.35
C LEU A 51 5.34 12.37 -3.43
N TRP A 52 4.30 11.57 -3.16
CA TRP A 52 3.71 10.61 -4.10
C TRP A 52 3.24 11.25 -5.41
N SER A 53 2.82 12.51 -5.36
CA SER A 53 2.46 13.32 -6.53
C SER A 53 3.62 13.44 -7.53
N ASN A 54 4.86 13.35 -7.06
CA ASN A 54 6.08 13.37 -7.86
C ASN A 54 6.79 12.00 -7.77
N GLN A 55 6.43 11.12 -8.70
CA GLN A 55 6.91 9.75 -8.76
C GLN A 55 8.44 9.62 -8.93
N GLU A 56 9.09 10.57 -9.60
CA GLU A 56 10.54 10.52 -9.80
C GLU A 56 11.30 10.75 -8.49
N ASP A 57 10.91 11.77 -7.74
CA ASP A 57 11.56 12.09 -6.47
C ASP A 57 11.18 11.10 -5.37
N CYS A 58 9.95 10.55 -5.41
CA CYS A 58 9.55 9.45 -4.55
C CYS A 58 10.46 8.22 -4.75
N LYS A 59 10.71 7.81 -5.99
CA LYS A 59 11.62 6.68 -6.29
C LYS A 59 13.04 6.96 -5.82
N LYS A 60 13.60 8.15 -6.09
CA LYS A 60 14.95 8.52 -5.62
C LYS A 60 15.05 8.45 -4.10
N MET A 61 14.05 8.96 -3.39
CA MET A 61 13.98 8.91 -1.93
C MET A 61 13.94 7.47 -1.42
N VAL A 62 13.07 6.62 -1.97
CA VAL A 62 12.96 5.21 -1.57
C VAL A 62 14.29 4.46 -1.81
N HIS A 63 14.90 4.65 -2.99
CA HIS A 63 16.19 4.04 -3.30
C HIS A 63 17.29 4.52 -2.34
N LYS A 64 17.37 5.81 -2.07
CA LYS A 64 18.31 6.37 -1.11
C LYS A 64 18.12 5.76 0.28
N GLN A 65 16.89 5.78 0.80
CA GLN A 65 16.58 5.20 2.10
C GLN A 65 16.94 3.71 2.17
N TYR A 66 16.64 2.94 1.12
CA TYR A 66 16.95 1.51 1.09
C TYR A 66 18.46 1.25 1.07
N MET A 67 19.23 2.05 0.33
CA MET A 67 20.70 1.96 0.29
C MET A 67 21.35 2.43 1.59
N ASP A 68 20.80 3.45 2.26
CA ASP A 68 21.33 4.00 3.52
C ASP A 68 21.06 3.08 4.74
N ASN A 69 20.08 2.17 4.65
CA ASN A 69 19.70 1.24 5.72
C ASN A 69 20.23 -0.20 5.52
N ILE A 70 21.21 -0.38 4.63
CA ILE A 70 21.98 -1.62 4.43
C ILE A 70 23.41 -1.39 4.93
#